data_AF-A0A6M4G671-F1
#
_entry.id   AF-A0A6M4G671-F1
#
_cell.length_a   1.000
_cell.length_b   1.000
_cell.length_c   1.000
_cell.angle_alpha   90.00
_cell.angle_beta   90.00
_cell.angle_gamma   90.00
#
_symmetry.space_group_name_H-M   'P 1'
#
loop_
_entity.id
_entity.type
_entity.pdbx_description
1 polymer ?
#
loop_
_entity_poly.entity_id
_entity_poly.type
_entity_poly.pdbx_seq_one_letter_code
_entity_poly.pdbx_strand_id
1 'polypeptide(L)'
;MASLNKVCLIADYRAGMSLPEVARQHGIATSTARYHIKNAGALRTRAEGVQLAASGGRLGAKSPRRPMSAEAKAHLSAVRIKQADATAAGVSIKPNGYVEFTRGPNKGRSEHVVLMEERLGRRLLPDEVVHHVDGNRSNNTSDNLALLTRAGHARLHRREEQLMKVGQCLA
;
A
#
# COMPACT_ATOMS: atom_id res chain seq x y z
N MET A 1 19.45 23.25 50.75
CA MET A 1 19.34 22.95 49.31
C MET A 1 20.36 23.79 48.58
N ALA A 2 21.30 23.17 47.87
CA ALA A 2 22.34 23.90 47.14
C ALA A 2 21.69 24.82 46.10
N SER A 3 22.14 26.06 46.02
CA SER A 3 21.73 27.02 44.99
C SER A 3 21.99 26.44 43.59
N LEU A 4 20.96 26.37 42.75
CA LEU A 4 21.08 25.87 41.38
C LEU A 4 21.89 26.86 40.54
N ASN A 5 23.15 26.53 40.24
CA ASN A 5 23.97 27.34 39.36
C ASN A 5 23.61 27.08 37.88
N LYS A 6 22.70 27.90 37.36
CA LYS A 6 22.18 27.82 35.98
C LYS A 6 23.29 27.94 34.92
N VAL A 7 24.35 28.70 35.22
CA VAL A 7 25.48 28.90 34.29
C VAL A 7 26.25 27.61 34.11
N CYS A 8 26.57 26.92 35.21
CA CYS A 8 27.25 25.62 35.18
C CYS A 8 26.43 24.57 34.45
N LEU A 9 25.11 24.53 34.69
CA LEU A 9 24.19 23.60 34.02
C LEU A 9 24.22 23.76 32.49
N ILE A 10 24.19 25.00 31.99
CA ILE A 10 24.22 25.29 30.56
C ILE A 10 25.61 24.98 29.97
N ALA A 11 26.69 25.26 30.70
CA ALA A 11 28.05 24.97 30.28
C ALA A 11 28.28 23.46 30.12
N ASP A 12 27.89 22.66 31.13
CA ASP A 12 27.99 21.21 31.10
C ASP A 12 27.16 20.60 29.96
N TYR A 13 25.96 21.14 29.74
CA TYR A 13 25.16 20.75 28.59
C TYR A 13 25.93 21.05 27.30
N ARG A 14 26.38 22.29 27.05
CA ARG A 14 27.12 22.67 25.82
C ARG A 14 28.39 21.85 25.60
N ALA A 15 29.08 21.46 26.68
CA ALA A 15 30.29 20.63 26.65
C ALA A 15 30.06 19.21 26.11
N GLY A 16 28.82 18.76 25.95
CA GLY A 16 28.49 17.47 25.33
C GLY A 16 27.62 16.55 26.19
N MET A 17 27.34 16.92 27.43
CA MET A 17 26.52 16.09 28.32
C MET A 17 25.07 16.05 27.84
N SER A 18 24.46 14.87 28.01
CA SER A 18 23.03 14.68 27.77
C SER A 18 22.20 15.28 28.92
N LEU A 19 20.92 15.58 28.67
CA LEU A 19 20.01 16.09 29.72
C LEU A 19 19.98 15.19 30.98
N PRO A 20 19.96 13.83 30.86
CA PRO A 20 20.06 12.95 32.03
C PRO A 20 21.37 13.07 32.80
N GLU A 21 22.49 13.33 32.13
CA GLU A 21 23.81 13.46 32.78
C GLU A 21 23.93 14.77 33.53
N VAL A 22 23.53 15.88 32.89
CA VAL A 22 23.46 17.19 33.52
C VAL A 22 22.55 17.14 34.75
N ALA A 23 21.39 16.50 34.63
CA ALA A 23 20.46 16.36 35.76
C ALA A 23 21.07 15.57 36.92
N ARG A 24 21.76 14.46 36.63
CA ARG A 24 22.42 13.61 37.63
C ARG A 24 23.58 14.34 38.33
N GLN A 25 24.39 15.07 37.57
CA GLN A 25 25.54 15.82 38.09
C GLN A 25 25.12 16.94 39.04
N HIS A 26 24.02 17.63 38.73
CA HIS A 26 23.52 18.76 39.53
C HIS A 26 22.45 18.36 40.56
N GLY A 27 22.11 17.07 40.67
CA GLY A 27 21.13 16.57 41.64
C GLY A 27 19.70 17.10 41.42
N ILE A 28 19.31 17.35 40.16
CA ILE A 28 18.00 17.90 39.79
C ILE A 28 17.22 16.94 38.88
N ALA A 29 15.91 17.21 38.72
CA ALA A 29 15.11 16.50 37.73
C ALA A 29 15.53 16.87 36.29
N THR A 30 15.41 15.91 35.38
CA THR A 30 15.71 16.08 33.94
C THR A 30 14.79 17.12 33.28
N SER A 31 13.53 17.21 33.73
CA SER A 31 12.58 18.24 33.30
C SER A 31 13.06 19.64 33.69
N THR A 32 13.60 19.81 34.89
CA THR A 32 14.17 21.08 35.38
C THR A 32 15.40 21.48 34.57
N ALA A 33 16.33 20.54 34.31
CA ALA A 33 17.48 20.80 33.44
C ALA A 33 17.04 21.24 32.03
N ARG A 34 16.09 20.51 31.44
CA ARG A 34 15.52 20.83 30.12
C ARG A 34 14.89 22.22 30.09
N TYR A 35 14.11 22.59 31.11
CA TYR A 35 13.47 23.90 31.20
C TYR A 35 14.49 25.03 31.15
N HIS A 36 15.55 24.96 31.97
CA HIS A 36 16.57 26.00 32.01
C HIS A 36 17.39 26.07 30.71
N ILE A 37 17.77 24.94 30.13
CA ILE A 37 18.50 24.89 28.86
C ILE A 37 17.65 25.42 27.70
N LYS A 38 16.35 25.10 27.68
CA LYS A 38 15.41 25.61 26.67
C LYS A 38 15.26 27.12 26.77
N ASN A 39 15.05 27.66 27.97
CA ASN A 39 14.90 29.10 28.18
C ASN A 39 16.18 29.89 27.88
N ALA A 40 17.35 29.24 27.96
CA ALA A 40 18.62 29.82 27.55
C ALA A 40 18.88 29.72 26.02
N GLY A 41 17.94 29.18 25.24
CA GLY A 41 18.11 28.98 23.79
C GLY A 41 19.20 27.98 23.42
N ALA A 42 19.68 27.18 24.38
CA ALA A 42 20.82 26.28 24.19
C ALA A 42 20.40 24.83 23.88
N LEU A 43 19.09 24.54 23.82
CA LEU A 43 18.59 23.19 23.62
C LEU A 43 18.93 22.68 22.21
N ARG A 44 19.64 21.55 22.15
CA ARG A 44 20.02 20.91 20.88
C ARG A 44 18.83 20.41 20.10
N THR A 45 19.00 20.35 18.79
CA THR A 45 18.09 19.62 17.91
C THR A 45 18.19 18.11 18.14
N ARG A 46 17.20 17.37 17.66
CA ARG A 46 17.23 15.90 17.68
C ARG A 46 18.45 15.34 16.93
N ALA A 47 18.82 15.94 15.80
CA ALA A 47 19.92 15.47 14.97
C ALA A 47 21.26 15.62 15.69
N GLU A 48 21.53 16.79 16.27
CA GLU A 48 22.75 17.05 17.07
C GLU A 48 22.83 16.12 18.27
N GLY A 49 21.71 15.87 18.96
CA GLY A 49 21.65 14.93 20.07
C GLY A 49 22.00 13.50 19.65
N VAL A 50 21.51 13.04 18.50
CA VAL A 50 21.83 11.71 17.94
C VAL A 50 23.29 11.63 17.50
N GLN A 51 23.84 12.68 16.89
CA GLN A 51 25.25 12.74 16.48
C GLN A 51 26.18 12.67 17.69
N LEU A 52 25.90 13.43 18.75
CA LEU A 52 26.68 13.37 20.00
C LEU A 52 26.58 12.01 20.70
N ALA A 53 25.39 11.39 20.67
CA ALA A 53 25.24 10.04 21.18
C ALA A 53 26.05 9.03 20.35
N ALA A 54 26.13 9.22 19.03
CA ALA A 54 26.94 8.40 18.14
C ALA A 54 28.44 8.57 18.41
N SER A 55 28.93 9.81 18.45
CA SER A 55 30.33 10.12 18.71
C SER A 55 30.78 9.68 20.11
N GLY A 56 29.88 9.74 21.08
CA GLY A 56 30.13 9.27 22.45
C GLY A 56 29.89 7.78 22.69
N GLY A 57 29.66 6.97 21.64
CA GLY A 57 29.45 5.52 21.77
C GLY A 57 28.18 5.12 22.55
N ARG A 58 27.23 6.05 22.73
CA ARG A 58 25.97 5.84 23.48
C ARG A 58 24.83 5.28 22.62
N LEU A 59 25.04 5.11 21.32
CA LEU A 59 24.06 4.44 20.47
C LEU A 59 24.11 2.93 20.72
N GLY A 60 22.95 2.35 21.05
CA GLY A 60 22.82 0.91 21.16
C GLY A 60 23.16 0.22 19.84
N ALA A 61 23.90 -0.90 19.92
CA ALA A 61 24.12 -1.74 18.76
C ALA A 61 22.78 -2.23 18.21
N LYS A 62 22.63 -2.27 16.88
CA LYS A 62 21.46 -2.92 16.27
C LYS A 62 21.52 -4.40 16.63
N SER A 63 20.50 -4.90 17.33
CA SER A 63 20.36 -6.33 17.54
C SER A 63 20.33 -7.05 16.19
N PRO A 64 20.99 -8.21 16.06
CA PRO A 64 20.97 -8.96 14.80
C PRO A 64 19.52 -9.35 14.47
N ARG A 65 19.12 -9.13 13.22
CA ARG A 65 17.81 -9.60 12.74
C ARG A 65 17.85 -11.12 12.69
N ARG A 66 17.06 -11.79 13.53
CA ARG A 66 16.85 -13.23 13.42
C ARG A 66 15.96 -13.50 12.20
N PRO A 67 16.36 -14.37 11.26
CA PRO A 67 15.48 -14.73 10.14
C PRO A 67 14.25 -15.46 10.67
N MET A 68 13.07 -15.17 10.09
CA MET A 68 11.86 -15.92 10.41
C MET A 68 11.99 -17.38 9.97
N SER A 69 11.49 -18.31 10.79
CA SER A 69 11.39 -19.73 10.42
C SER A 69 10.48 -19.91 9.21
N ALA A 70 10.69 -20.99 8.46
CA ALA A 70 9.83 -21.33 7.32
C ALA A 70 8.37 -21.52 7.74
N GLU A 71 8.13 -22.14 8.90
CA GLU A 71 6.82 -22.32 9.50
C GLU A 71 6.13 -20.98 9.79
N ALA A 72 6.84 -20.04 10.44
CA ALA A 72 6.28 -18.73 10.72
C ALA A 72 5.92 -17.96 9.44
N LYS A 73 6.74 -18.07 8.38
CA LYS A 73 6.44 -17.48 7.08
C LYS A 73 5.19 -18.10 6.46
N ALA A 74 5.07 -19.42 6.51
CA ALA A 74 3.91 -20.14 5.98
C ALA A 74 2.63 -19.75 6.73
N HIS A 75 2.68 -19.69 8.07
CA HIS A 75 1.54 -19.26 8.88
C HIS A 75 1.12 -17.82 8.57
N LEU A 76 2.07 -16.88 8.53
CA LEU A 76 1.78 -15.48 8.16
C LEU A 76 1.20 -15.36 6.75
N SER A 77 1.68 -16.18 5.81
CA SER A 77 1.13 -16.25 4.45
C SER A 77 -0.31 -16.75 4.47
N ALA A 78 -0.59 -17.84 5.18
CA ALA A 78 -1.92 -18.43 5.30
C ALA A 78 -2.93 -17.45 5.93
N VAL A 79 -2.53 -16.76 7.02
CA VAL A 79 -3.35 -15.75 7.68
C VAL A 79 -3.67 -14.59 6.72
N ARG A 80 -2.67 -14.10 5.97
CA ARG A 80 -2.89 -13.04 4.98
C ARG A 80 -3.82 -13.45 3.85
N ILE A 81 -3.70 -14.69 3.36
CA ILE A 81 -4.60 -15.22 2.33
C ILE A 81 -6.03 -15.27 2.89
N LYS A 82 -6.22 -15.86 4.07
CA LYS A 82 -7.54 -15.95 4.72
C LYS A 82 -8.19 -14.59 4.94
N GLN A 83 -7.44 -13.62 5.45
CA GLN A 83 -7.95 -12.26 5.65
C GLN A 83 -8.32 -11.61 4.33
N ALA A 84 -7.49 -11.80 3.29
CA ALA A 84 -7.78 -11.26 1.98
C ALA A 84 -9.01 -11.88 1.33
N ASP A 85 -9.20 -13.19 1.45
CA ASP A 85 -10.38 -13.87 0.91
C ASP A 85 -11.67 -13.41 1.62
N ALA A 86 -11.57 -13.02 2.90
CA ALA A 86 -12.70 -12.49 3.66
C ALA A 86 -13.03 -11.00 3.38
N THR A 87 -12.04 -10.20 2.96
CA THR A 87 -12.19 -8.73 2.91
C THR A 87 -12.05 -8.13 1.52
N ALA A 88 -11.47 -8.85 0.55
CA ALA A 88 -11.28 -8.33 -0.79
C ALA A 88 -12.59 -8.37 -1.58
N ALA A 89 -12.80 -7.36 -2.44
CA ALA A 89 -13.91 -7.34 -3.40
C ALA A 89 -13.87 -8.50 -4.42
N GLY A 90 -12.73 -9.20 -4.54
CA GLY A 90 -12.56 -10.34 -5.45
C GLY A 90 -12.36 -9.96 -6.92
N VAL A 91 -12.71 -8.73 -7.32
CA VAL A 91 -12.63 -8.22 -8.70
C VAL A 91 -12.01 -6.81 -8.77
N SER A 92 -11.49 -6.42 -9.94
CA SER A 92 -11.06 -5.04 -10.23
C SER A 92 -11.42 -4.64 -11.65
N ILE A 93 -11.80 -3.38 -11.86
CA ILE A 93 -11.98 -2.78 -13.18
C ILE A 93 -10.62 -2.30 -13.70
N LYS A 94 -10.26 -2.69 -14.92
CA LYS A 94 -9.02 -2.29 -15.59
C LYS A 94 -9.20 -0.97 -16.36
N PRO A 95 -8.11 -0.27 -16.72
CA PRO A 95 -8.18 0.95 -17.53
C PRO A 95 -8.88 0.76 -18.89
N ASN A 96 -8.88 -0.46 -19.43
CA ASN A 96 -9.58 -0.81 -20.67
C ASN A 96 -11.09 -1.06 -20.47
N GLY A 97 -11.62 -0.91 -19.26
CA GLY A 97 -13.03 -1.07 -18.90
C GLY A 97 -13.45 -2.50 -18.52
N TYR A 98 -12.59 -3.50 -18.68
CA TYR A 98 -12.94 -4.87 -18.33
C TYR A 98 -12.81 -5.15 -16.83
N VAL A 99 -13.71 -5.95 -16.29
CA VAL A 99 -13.63 -6.48 -14.93
C VAL A 99 -12.81 -7.77 -14.94
N GLU A 100 -11.84 -7.88 -14.04
CA GLU A 100 -11.01 -9.08 -13.85
C GLU A 100 -11.06 -9.57 -12.41
N PHE A 101 -11.02 -10.89 -12.24
CA PHE A 101 -10.85 -11.49 -10.92
C PHE A 101 -9.46 -11.22 -10.37
N THR A 102 -9.39 -10.74 -9.13
CA THR A 102 -8.13 -10.50 -8.40
C THR A 102 -7.80 -11.62 -7.42
N ARG A 103 -8.76 -12.51 -7.16
CA ARG A 103 -8.70 -13.59 -6.17
C ARG A 103 -9.29 -14.90 -6.71
N GLY A 104 -9.05 -15.98 -5.96
CA GLY A 104 -9.61 -17.30 -6.26
C GLY A 104 -8.98 -18.00 -7.48
N PRO A 105 -9.62 -19.08 -7.96
CA PRO A 105 -9.10 -19.92 -9.04
C PRO A 105 -9.08 -19.21 -10.40
N ASN A 106 -9.94 -18.21 -10.60
CA ASN A 106 -10.04 -17.42 -11.83
C ASN A 106 -9.18 -16.14 -11.81
N LYS A 107 -8.28 -15.98 -10.83
CA LYS A 107 -7.43 -14.80 -10.71
C LYS A 107 -6.71 -14.46 -12.03
N GLY A 108 -6.81 -13.21 -12.46
CA GLY A 108 -6.21 -12.69 -13.69
C GLY A 108 -7.05 -12.92 -14.94
N ARG A 109 -8.24 -13.54 -14.82
CA ARG A 109 -9.16 -13.75 -15.93
C ARG A 109 -10.26 -12.70 -15.93
N SER A 110 -10.71 -12.33 -17.13
CA SER A 110 -11.84 -11.41 -17.29
C SER A 110 -13.16 -12.06 -16.87
N GLU A 111 -13.97 -11.32 -16.14
CA GLU A 111 -15.22 -11.81 -15.55
C GLU A 111 -16.21 -12.31 -16.60
N HIS A 112 -16.41 -11.55 -17.69
CA HIS A 112 -17.30 -11.94 -18.78
C HIS A 112 -16.93 -13.27 -19.45
N VAL A 113 -15.63 -13.60 -19.54
CA VAL A 113 -15.18 -14.88 -20.12
C VAL A 113 -15.57 -16.02 -19.19
N VAL A 114 -15.28 -15.87 -17.89
CA VAL A 114 -15.57 -16.90 -16.89
C VAL A 114 -17.08 -17.16 -16.83
N LEU A 115 -17.90 -16.12 -16.77
CA LEU A 115 -19.36 -16.25 -16.72
C LEU A 115 -19.92 -16.94 -17.97
N MET A 116 -19.36 -16.65 -19.15
CA MET A 116 -19.75 -17.34 -20.38
C MET A 116 -19.32 -18.81 -20.39
N GLU A 117 -18.11 -19.13 -19.92
CA GLU A 117 -17.65 -20.52 -19.78
C GLU A 117 -18.51 -21.32 -18.79
N GLU A 118 -18.88 -20.73 -17.66
CA GLU A 118 -19.78 -21.33 -16.68
C GLU A 118 -21.16 -21.61 -17.28
N ARG A 119 -21.71 -20.65 -18.05
CA ARG A 119 -22.98 -20.83 -18.78
C ARG A 119 -22.91 -21.95 -19.81
N LEU A 120 -21.80 -22.08 -20.52
CA LEU A 120 -21.59 -23.12 -21.55
C LEU A 120 -21.24 -24.48 -20.95
N GLY A 121 -20.79 -24.54 -19.70
CA GLY A 121 -20.26 -25.75 -19.07
C GLY A 121 -18.91 -26.22 -19.67
N ARG A 122 -18.24 -25.37 -20.46
CA ARG A 122 -16.93 -25.66 -21.08
C ARG A 122 -16.11 -24.40 -21.28
N ARG A 123 -14.80 -24.58 -21.52
CA ARG A 123 -13.91 -23.48 -21.92
C ARG A 123 -14.31 -22.92 -23.29
N LEU A 124 -14.02 -21.63 -23.50
CA LEU A 124 -14.15 -21.02 -24.82
C LEU A 124 -13.13 -21.63 -25.78
N LEU A 125 -13.56 -21.83 -27.02
CA LEU A 125 -12.68 -22.25 -28.11
C LEU A 125 -11.79 -21.08 -28.57
N PRO A 126 -10.65 -21.36 -29.22
CA PRO A 126 -9.75 -20.30 -29.70
C PRO A 126 -10.41 -19.29 -30.66
N ASP A 127 -11.45 -19.71 -31.40
CA ASP A 127 -12.20 -18.86 -32.32
C ASP A 127 -13.46 -18.23 -31.70
N GLU A 128 -13.72 -18.46 -30.41
CA GLU A 128 -14.86 -17.89 -29.69
C GLU A 128 -14.44 -16.64 -28.92
N VAL A 129 -15.28 -15.60 -28.98
CA VAL A 129 -15.11 -14.34 -28.24
C VAL A 129 -16.44 -13.90 -27.64
N VAL A 130 -16.38 -13.25 -26.49
CA VAL A 130 -17.55 -12.70 -25.81
C VAL A 130 -17.66 -11.22 -26.18
N HIS A 131 -18.86 -10.81 -26.55
CA HIS A 131 -19.22 -9.46 -26.92
C HIS A 131 -20.23 -8.89 -25.92
N HIS A 132 -20.05 -7.63 -25.55
CA HIS A 132 -20.98 -6.88 -24.70
C HIS A 132 -21.99 -6.15 -25.59
N VAL A 133 -23.27 -6.54 -25.52
CA VAL A 133 -24.33 -6.04 -26.41
C VAL A 133 -24.60 -4.55 -26.19
N ASP A 134 -24.49 -4.06 -24.96
CA ASP A 134 -24.64 -2.64 -24.62
C ASP A 134 -23.37 -1.80 -24.83
N GLY A 135 -22.25 -2.42 -25.23
CA GLY A 135 -20.94 -1.77 -25.36
C GLY A 135 -20.25 -1.44 -24.02
N ASN A 136 -20.90 -1.67 -22.88
CA ASN A 136 -20.34 -1.44 -21.56
C ASN A 136 -19.59 -2.67 -21.03
N ARG A 137 -18.26 -2.61 -21.08
CA ARG A 137 -17.34 -3.70 -20.70
C ARG A 137 -17.39 -4.09 -19.22
N SER A 138 -18.02 -3.28 -18.37
CA SER A 138 -18.22 -3.62 -16.95
C SER A 138 -19.59 -4.23 -16.65
N ASN A 139 -20.53 -4.22 -17.60
CA ASN A 139 -21.85 -4.85 -17.42
C ASN A 139 -21.79 -6.33 -17.83
N ASN A 140 -21.54 -7.20 -16.86
CA ASN A 140 -21.36 -8.65 -17.10
C ASN A 140 -22.62 -9.47 -16.78
N THR A 141 -23.82 -8.88 -16.88
CA THR A 141 -25.07 -9.64 -16.77
C THR A 141 -25.18 -10.67 -17.89
N SER A 142 -25.75 -11.85 -17.60
CA SER A 142 -25.81 -12.99 -18.56
C SER A 142 -26.44 -12.63 -19.90
N ASP A 143 -27.38 -11.69 -19.89
CA ASP A 143 -28.18 -11.29 -21.04
C ASP A 143 -27.46 -10.23 -21.88
N ASN A 144 -26.47 -9.54 -21.30
CA ASN A 144 -25.64 -8.56 -22.00
C ASN A 144 -24.44 -9.21 -22.71
N LEU A 145 -24.19 -10.50 -22.50
CA LEU A 145 -23.06 -11.21 -23.08
C LEU A 145 -23.50 -12.10 -24.24
N ALA A 146 -22.91 -11.86 -25.41
CA ALA A 146 -23.11 -12.66 -26.61
C ALA A 146 -21.83 -13.42 -26.97
N LEU A 147 -21.98 -14.71 -27.28
CA LEU A 147 -20.88 -15.52 -27.82
C LEU A 147 -20.85 -15.41 -29.33
N LEU A 148 -19.72 -15.02 -29.89
CA LEU A 148 -19.52 -14.88 -31.33
C LEU A 148 -18.23 -15.56 -31.77
N THR A 149 -18.14 -15.93 -33.04
CA THR A 149 -16.84 -16.25 -33.63
C THR A 149 -16.01 -14.98 -33.83
N ARG A 150 -14.68 -15.07 -33.88
CA ARG A 150 -13.82 -13.89 -34.14
C ARG A 150 -14.22 -13.16 -35.42
N ALA A 151 -14.53 -13.92 -36.47
CA ALA A 151 -15.01 -13.38 -37.74
C ALA A 151 -16.40 -12.74 -37.62
N GLY A 152 -17.31 -13.32 -36.82
CA GLY A 152 -18.60 -12.74 -36.49
C GLY A 152 -18.45 -11.40 -35.76
N HIS A 153 -17.64 -11.37 -34.71
CA HIS A 153 -17.36 -10.18 -33.92
C HIS A 153 -16.76 -9.05 -34.76
N ALA A 154 -15.77 -9.34 -35.61
CA ALA A 154 -15.18 -8.34 -36.49
C ALA A 154 -16.19 -7.77 -37.51
N ARG A 155 -17.12 -8.59 -38.01
CA ARG A 155 -18.20 -8.13 -38.90
C ARG A 155 -19.20 -7.24 -38.16
N LEU A 156 -19.54 -7.60 -36.92
CA LEU A 156 -20.43 -6.82 -36.07
C LEU A 156 -19.86 -5.42 -35.80
N HIS A 157 -18.61 -5.33 -35.33
CA HIS A 157 -17.94 -4.04 -35.09
C HIS A 157 -17.90 -3.15 -36.34
N ARG A 158 -17.59 -3.72 -37.51
CA ARG A 158 -17.63 -2.95 -38.76
C ARG A 158 -19.01 -2.37 -39.06
N ARG A 159 -20.08 -3.13 -38.77
CA ARG A 159 -21.45 -2.67 -39.00
C ARG A 159 -21.86 -1.60 -38.00
N GLU A 160 -21.50 -1.76 -36.73
CA GLU A 160 -21.76 -0.78 -35.68
C GLU A 160 -21.02 0.54 -35.95
N GLU A 161 -19.74 0.49 -36.34
CA GLU A 161 -18.98 1.67 -36.74
C GLU A 161 -19.62 2.40 -37.93
N GLN A 162 -20.13 1.67 -38.93
CA GLN A 162 -20.84 2.26 -40.06
C GLN A 162 -22.14 2.96 -39.62
N LEU A 163 -22.94 2.30 -38.78
CA LEU A 163 -24.18 2.88 -38.25
C LEU A 163 -23.92 4.14 -37.43
N MET A 164 -22.90 4.14 -36.56
CA MET A 164 -22.54 5.32 -35.76
C MET A 164 -22.07 6.49 -36.64
N LYS A 165 -21.30 6.24 -37.70
CA LYS A 165 -20.84 7.28 -38.64
C LYS A 165 -22.00 7.92 -39.42
N VAL A 166 -22.98 7.12 -39.82
CA VAL A 166 -24.18 7.63 -40.51
C VAL A 166 -25.03 8.50 -39.57
N GLY A 167 -25.16 8.11 -38.29
CA GLY A 167 -25.89 8.90 -37.29
C GLY A 167 -25.25 10.26 -36.99
N GLN A 168 -23.91 10.38 -37.03
CA GLN A 168 -23.20 11.65 -36.81
C GLN A 168 -23.26 12.62 -38.00
N CYS A 169 -23.54 12.14 -39.21
CA CYS A 169 -23.74 13.01 -40.39
C CYS A 169 -25.17 13.53 -40.54
N LEU A 170 -26.12 13.01 -39.74
CA LEU A 170 -27.54 13.37 -39.78
C LEU A 170 -27.96 14.30 -38.62
N ALA A 171 -27.00 14.79 -37.84
CA ALA A 171 -27.16 15.81 -36.79
C ALA A 171 -26.45 17.10 -37.21
#